data_AF-A0AAD8DNE4-F1
#
_entry.id   AF-A0AAD8DNE4-F1
#
_cell.length_a   1.000
_cell.length_b   1.000
_cell.length_c   1.000
_cell.angle_alpha   90.00
_cell.angle_beta   90.00
_cell.angle_gamma   90.00
#
_symmetry.space_group_name_H-M   'P 1'
#
loop_
_entity.id
_entity.type
_entity.pdbx_description
1 polymer ?
#
loop_
_entity_poly.entity_id
_entity_poly.type
_entity_poly.pdbx_seq_one_letter_code
_entity_poly.pdbx_strand_id
1 'polypeptide(L)'
;MLPRAFNHAAKSYKKTLRKARFDRITHIGKQLSAQPAGSRAFWSLAKSVEANFCRPTMPPLVRPDGTLAHTAREKAGLIASLFARNSRLDTCSATPPTLPHCDTSMSEVRIGTKRF
;
A
#
# COMPACT_ATOMS: atom_id res chain seq x y z
N MET A 1 -45.33 -23.39 7.29
CA MET A 1 -45.21 -21.91 7.27
C MET A 1 -43.81 -21.38 7.67
N LEU A 2 -43.08 -22.02 8.59
CA LEU A 2 -41.76 -21.56 9.06
C LEU A 2 -40.68 -21.23 7.99
N PRO A 3 -40.49 -22.02 6.92
CA PRO A 3 -39.40 -21.76 5.97
C PRO A 3 -39.58 -20.48 5.16
N ARG A 4 -40.83 -20.11 4.86
CA ARG A 4 -41.15 -18.90 4.09
C ARG A 4 -40.91 -17.63 4.92
N ALA A 5 -41.30 -17.66 6.19
CA ALA A 5 -41.04 -16.56 7.12
C ALA A 5 -39.54 -16.34 7.36
N PHE A 6 -38.78 -17.43 7.55
CA PHE A 6 -37.32 -17.36 7.67
C PHE A 6 -36.65 -16.78 6.42
N ASN A 7 -37.02 -17.29 5.23
CA ASN A 7 -36.46 -16.80 3.98
C ASN A 7 -36.80 -15.32 3.73
N HIS A 8 -38.01 -14.89 4.10
CA HIS A 8 -38.41 -13.50 4.04
C HIS A 8 -37.56 -12.61 4.97
N ALA A 9 -37.37 -13.03 6.22
CA ALA A 9 -36.52 -12.32 7.18
C ALA A 9 -35.06 -12.24 6.71
N ALA A 10 -34.50 -13.35 6.20
CA ALA A 10 -33.14 -13.41 5.68
C ALA A 10 -32.95 -12.48 4.46
N LYS A 11 -33.93 -12.43 3.55
CA LYS A 11 -33.91 -11.50 2.40
C LYS A 11 -33.98 -10.05 2.86
N SER A 12 -34.84 -9.74 3.83
CA SER A 12 -34.96 -8.40 4.41
C SER A 12 -33.63 -7.94 5.03
N TYR A 13 -33.01 -8.78 5.86
CA TYR A 13 -31.70 -8.48 6.45
C TYR A 13 -30.62 -8.24 5.39
N LYS A 14 -30.52 -9.12 4.39
CA LYS A 14 -29.57 -8.94 3.28
C LYS A 14 -29.81 -7.63 2.54
N LYS A 15 -31.07 -7.23 2.33
CA LYS A 15 -31.42 -5.94 1.69
C LYS A 15 -30.93 -4.77 2.54
N THR A 16 -31.18 -4.78 3.84
CA THR A 16 -30.70 -3.75 4.78
C THR A 16 -29.17 -3.66 4.78
N LEU A 17 -28.48 -4.79 4.84
CA LEU A 17 -27.02 -4.83 4.81
C LEU A 17 -26.46 -4.26 3.49
N ARG A 18 -27.08 -4.62 2.35
CA ARG A 18 -26.68 -4.06 1.04
C ARG A 18 -26.90 -2.55 0.98
N LYS A 19 -28.03 -2.07 1.50
CA LYS A 19 -28.32 -0.64 1.58
C LYS A 19 -27.29 0.09 2.46
N ALA A 20 -27.03 -0.41 3.66
CA ALA A 20 -26.03 0.19 4.56
C ALA A 20 -24.62 0.26 3.94
N ARG A 21 -24.22 -0.80 3.21
CA ARG A 21 -22.94 -0.79 2.47
C ARG A 21 -22.92 0.27 1.36
N PHE A 22 -23.99 0.36 0.58
CA PHE A 22 -24.12 1.34 -0.48
C PHE A 22 -24.12 2.78 0.05
N ASP A 23 -24.85 3.04 1.14
CA ASP A 23 -24.93 4.34 1.79
C ASP A 23 -23.56 4.75 2.32
N ARG A 24 -22.80 3.82 2.92
CA ARG A 24 -21.42 4.06 3.37
C ARG A 24 -20.48 4.42 2.21
N ILE A 25 -20.53 3.68 1.10
CA ILE A 25 -19.70 3.95 -0.09
C ILE A 25 -20.03 5.34 -0.64
N THR A 26 -21.32 5.65 -0.75
CA THR A 26 -21.79 6.95 -1.23
C THR A 26 -21.33 8.08 -0.33
N HIS A 27 -21.43 7.91 1.00
CA HIS A 27 -20.97 8.89 1.97
C HIS A 27 -19.45 9.13 1.87
N ILE A 28 -18.66 8.06 1.77
CA ILE A 28 -17.20 8.15 1.57
C ILE A 28 -16.88 8.89 0.27
N GLY A 29 -17.56 8.57 -0.83
CA GLY A 29 -17.37 9.24 -2.12
C GLY A 29 -17.61 10.74 -2.04
N LYS A 30 -18.69 11.16 -1.36
CA LYS A 30 -18.98 12.59 -1.10
C LYS A 30 -17.90 13.27 -0.27
N GLN A 31 -17.41 12.61 0.78
CA GLN A 31 -16.34 13.13 1.62
C GLN A 31 -15.04 13.29 0.82
N LEU A 32 -14.70 12.32 -0.04
CA LEU A 32 -13.51 12.41 -0.89
C LEU A 32 -13.63 13.51 -1.95
N SER A 33 -14.80 13.69 -2.57
CA SER A 33 -15.01 14.74 -3.57
C SER A 33 -15.03 16.15 -2.98
N ALA A 34 -15.37 16.28 -1.69
CA ALA A 34 -15.41 17.56 -1.00
C ALA A 34 -14.01 18.06 -0.57
N GLN A 35 -13.01 17.19 -0.51
CA GLN A 35 -11.66 17.54 -0.06
C GLN A 35 -10.75 17.84 -1.27
N PRO A 36 -9.87 18.86 -1.20
CA PRO A 36 -8.88 19.10 -2.25
C PRO A 36 -7.95 17.91 -2.43
N ALA A 37 -7.71 17.53 -3.69
CA ALA A 37 -6.71 16.54 -4.04
C ALA A 37 -5.32 17.01 -3.53
N GLY A 38 -4.65 16.16 -2.76
CA GLY A 38 -3.37 16.50 -2.11
C GLY A 38 -3.48 16.93 -0.65
N SER A 39 -4.68 17.22 -0.13
CA SER A 39 -4.86 17.54 1.29
C SER A 39 -4.60 16.32 2.20
N ARG A 40 -4.10 16.57 3.41
CA ARG A 40 -3.90 15.52 4.43
C ARG A 40 -5.22 14.81 4.76
N ALA A 41 -6.32 15.56 4.84
CA ALA A 41 -7.65 15.02 5.13
C ALA A 41 -8.12 14.05 4.03
N PHE A 42 -7.96 14.43 2.75
CA PHE A 42 -8.23 13.55 1.61
C PHE A 42 -7.45 12.24 1.72
N TRP A 43 -6.11 12.33 1.85
CA TRP A 43 -5.26 11.14 1.88
C TRP A 43 -5.47 10.27 3.12
N SER A 44 -5.77 10.87 4.27
CA SER A 44 -6.12 10.12 5.48
C SER A 44 -7.39 9.29 5.27
N LEU A 45 -8.43 9.90 4.69
CA LEU A 45 -9.68 9.21 4.41
C LEU A 45 -9.50 8.15 3.31
N ALA A 46 -8.86 8.49 2.20
CA ALA A 46 -8.60 7.57 1.09
C ALA A 46 -7.87 6.31 1.58
N LYS A 47 -6.79 6.50 2.36
CA LYS A 47 -6.02 5.38 2.95
C LYS A 47 -6.86 4.50 3.88
N SER A 48 -7.73 5.10 4.70
CA SER A 48 -8.60 4.35 5.60
C SER A 48 -9.62 3.47 4.85
N VAL A 49 -10.08 3.93 3.68
CA VAL A 49 -11.11 3.27 2.87
C VAL A 49 -10.52 2.18 1.99
N GLU A 50 -9.35 2.44 1.42
CA GLU A 50 -8.62 1.50 0.57
C GLU A 50 -8.08 0.31 1.37
N ALA A 51 -8.30 0.26 2.69
CA ALA A 51 -7.65 -0.68 3.59
C ALA A 51 -6.14 -0.73 3.32
N ASN A 52 -5.56 0.47 3.13
CA ASN A 52 -4.16 0.77 3.35
C ASN A 52 -3.14 -0.16 2.65
N PHE A 53 -3.28 -0.54 1.38
CA PHE A 53 -2.27 -1.40 0.74
C PHE A 53 -1.94 -2.66 1.60
N CYS A 54 -2.87 -3.10 2.46
CA CYS A 54 -2.61 -4.10 3.52
C CYS A 54 -2.41 -5.52 2.97
N ARG A 55 -2.42 -5.66 1.64
CA ARG A 55 -1.74 -6.75 0.98
C ARG A 55 -0.33 -6.27 0.69
N PRO A 56 0.66 -6.54 1.56
CA PRO A 56 2.04 -6.32 1.18
C PRO A 56 2.27 -7.06 -0.15
N THR A 57 2.60 -6.32 -1.20
CA THR A 57 2.89 -6.89 -2.53
C THR A 57 4.12 -7.80 -2.47
N MET A 58 4.99 -7.54 -1.49
CA MET A 58 6.13 -8.37 -1.17
C MET A 58 5.78 -9.38 -0.08
N PRO A 59 6.12 -10.67 -0.24
CA PRO A 59 6.00 -11.64 0.84
C PRO A 59 6.83 -11.18 2.06
N PRO A 60 6.42 -11.52 3.28
CA PRO A 60 7.19 -11.23 4.48
C PRO A 60 8.61 -11.78 4.34
N LEU A 61 9.62 -10.98 4.71
CA LEU A 61 11.00 -11.42 4.66
C LEU A 61 11.30 -12.28 5.89
N VAL A 62 11.46 -13.58 5.65
CA VAL A 62 11.75 -14.60 6.66
C VAL A 62 13.26 -14.79 6.74
N ARG A 63 13.80 -14.75 7.97
CA ARG A 63 15.20 -15.05 8.26
C ARG A 63 15.46 -16.56 8.23
N PRO A 64 16.74 -16.99 8.14
CA PRO A 64 17.08 -18.42 8.19
C PRO A 64 16.63 -19.15 9.46
N ASP A 65 16.47 -18.43 10.58
CA ASP A 65 15.99 -18.94 11.87
C ASP A 65 14.44 -19.06 11.93
N GLY A 66 13.73 -18.74 10.84
CA GLY A 66 12.27 -18.76 10.76
C GLY A 66 11.58 -17.51 11.29
N THR A 67 12.31 -16.52 11.81
CA THR A 67 11.73 -15.27 12.33
C THR A 67 11.49 -14.25 11.22
N LEU A 68 10.60 -13.28 11.45
CA LEU A 68 10.26 -12.24 10.46
C LEU A 68 11.08 -10.96 10.65
N ALA A 69 11.53 -10.37 9.55
CA ALA A 69 12.15 -9.04 9.54
C ALA A 69 11.08 -7.95 9.62
N HIS A 70 11.05 -7.22 10.74
CA HIS A 70 9.99 -6.25 11.03
C HIS A 70 10.46 -4.81 10.79
N THR A 71 11.72 -4.50 11.07
CA THR A 71 12.27 -3.15 10.88
C THR A 71 12.82 -2.96 9.47
N ALA A 72 12.85 -1.71 8.98
CA ALA A 72 13.42 -1.39 7.66
C ALA A 72 14.91 -1.80 7.55
N ARG A 73 15.67 -1.62 8.63
CA ARG A 73 17.08 -2.00 8.71
C ARG A 73 17.28 -3.52 8.61
N GLU A 74 16.49 -4.29 9.35
CA GLU A 74 16.51 -5.76 9.26
C GLU A 74 16.19 -6.25 7.85
N LYS A 75 15.17 -5.66 7.22
CA LYS A 75 14.78 -6.01 5.84
C LYS A 75 15.91 -5.73 4.85
N ALA A 76 16.53 -4.55 4.92
CA ALA A 76 17.64 -4.18 4.04
C ALA A 76 18.84 -5.14 4.21
N GLY A 77 19.22 -5.43 5.46
CA GLY A 77 20.31 -6.37 5.74
C GLY A 77 20.03 -7.79 5.24
N LEU A 78 18.79 -8.27 5.39
CA LEU A 78 18.38 -9.59 4.91
C LEU A 78 18.34 -9.67 3.38
N ILE A 79 17.88 -8.63 2.69
CA ILE A 79 17.93 -8.57 1.21
C ILE A 79 19.39 -8.58 0.74
N ALA A 80 20.27 -7.80 1.37
CA ALA A 80 21.68 -7.75 1.00
C ALA A 80 22.38 -9.11 1.18
N SER A 81 22.10 -9.82 2.29
CA SER A 81 22.67 -11.14 2.53
C SER A 81 22.11 -12.21 1.57
N LEU A 82 20.80 -12.17 1.28
CA LEU A 82 20.19 -13.04 0.27
C LEU A 82 20.76 -12.78 -1.12
N PHE A 83 20.97 -11.52 -1.48
CA PHE A 83 21.60 -11.15 -2.74
C PHE A 83 23.03 -11.69 -2.82
N ALA A 84 23.87 -11.40 -1.81
CA ALA A 84 25.25 -11.87 -1.78
C ALA A 84 25.35 -13.40 -1.87
N ARG A 85 24.45 -14.14 -1.19
CA ARG A 85 24.44 -15.61 -1.19
C ARG A 85 23.99 -16.22 -2.52
N ASN A 86 23.04 -15.60 -3.21
CA ASN A 86 22.45 -16.14 -4.45
C ASN A 86 23.04 -15.54 -5.72
N SER A 87 23.82 -14.46 -5.60
CA SER A 87 24.53 -13.84 -6.71
C SER A 87 25.64 -14.79 -7.19
N ARG A 88 25.39 -15.46 -8.31
CA ARG A 88 26.39 -16.26 -9.04
C ARG A 88 27.17 -15.40 -10.04
N LEU A 89 27.40 -14.13 -9.72
CA LEU A 89 28.26 -13.30 -10.54
C LEU A 89 29.67 -13.89 -10.42
N ASP A 90 30.09 -14.62 -11.45
CA ASP A 90 31.49 -14.97 -11.64
C ASP A 90 32.23 -13.65 -11.84
N THR A 91 32.86 -13.18 -10.77
CA THR A 91 33.55 -11.90 -10.78
C THR A 91 34.83 -11.95 -11.61
N CYS A 92 35.23 -13.08 -12.21
CA CYS A 92 36.30 -13.26 -13.21
C CYS A 92 37.29 -12.08 -13.33
N SER A 93 37.94 -11.70 -12.21
CA SER A 93 38.75 -10.48 -12.02
C SER A 93 38.16 -9.12 -12.44
N ALA A 94 36.90 -9.05 -12.86
CA ALA A 94 36.20 -7.83 -13.24
C ALA A 94 36.07 -6.87 -12.04
N THR A 95 36.74 -5.73 -12.16
CA THR A 95 36.58 -4.61 -11.23
C THR A 95 35.24 -3.93 -11.48
N PRO A 96 34.50 -3.55 -10.41
CA PRO A 96 33.28 -2.77 -10.60
C PRO A 96 33.61 -1.47 -11.36
N PRO A 97 32.80 -1.08 -12.34
CA PRO A 97 33.06 0.12 -13.13
C PRO A 97 33.17 1.33 -12.21
N THR A 98 34.17 2.18 -12.43
CA THR A 98 34.27 3.47 -11.75
C THR A 98 33.05 4.30 -12.18
N LEU A 99 32.09 4.45 -11.28
CA LEU A 99 30.94 5.31 -11.55
C LEU A 99 31.45 6.76 -11.63
N PRO A 100 31.08 7.53 -12.67
CA PRO A 100 31.39 8.94 -12.70
C PRO A 100 30.78 9.63 -11.48
N HIS A 101 31.45 10.65 -10.97
CA HIS A 101 30.93 11.47 -9.88
C HIS A 101 29.60 12.09 -10.35
N CYS A 102 28.49 11.59 -9.82
CA CYS A 102 27.19 12.19 -10.07
C CYS A 102 27.05 13.37 -9.12
N ASP A 103 27.37 14.57 -9.61
CA ASP A 103 26.97 15.80 -8.94
C ASP A 103 25.46 15.76 -8.76
N THR A 104 25.03 15.66 -7.49
CA THR A 104 23.62 15.55 -7.16
C THR A 104 23.01 16.94 -7.29
N SER A 105 22.62 17.31 -8.51
CA SER A 105 21.89 18.55 -8.78
C SER A 105 20.39 18.28 -8.66
N MET A 106 19.77 18.76 -7.58
CA MET A 106 18.32 18.74 -7.42
C MET A 106 17.77 20.10 -7.85
N SER A 107 16.97 20.12 -8.92
CA SER A 107 16.34 21.35 -9.40
C SER A 107 15.36 21.91 -8.38
N GLU A 108 15.35 23.24 -8.20
CA GLU A 108 14.39 23.95 -7.34
C GLU A 108 12.97 23.73 -7.88
N VAL A 109 12.13 23.01 -7.13
CA VAL A 109 10.72 22.77 -7.51
C VAL A 109 9.87 23.92 -6.98
N ARG A 110 9.37 24.77 -7.88
CA ARG A 110 8.42 25.83 -7.56
C ARG A 110 6.99 25.34 -7.73
N ILE A 111 6.27 25.16 -6.61
CA ILE A 111 4.86 24.75 -6.61
C ILE A 111 3.99 26.00 -6.70
N GLY A 112 3.40 26.25 -7.86
CA GLY A 112 2.42 27.32 -8.07
C GLY A 112 1.02 26.89 -7.62
N THR A 113 0.40 27.66 -6.73
CA THR A 113 -1.02 27.48 -6.39
C THR A 113 -1.89 28.11 -7.48
N LYS A 114 -2.57 27.28 -8.28
CA LYS A 114 -3.68 27.74 -9.13
C LYS A 114 -4.87 28.07 -8.21
N ARG A 115 -5.27 29.35 -8.18
CA ARG A 115 -6.56 29.76 -7.62
C ARG A 115 -7.66 29.39 -8.62
N PHE A 116 -8.67 28.67 -8.13
CA PHE A 116 -9.96 28.50 -8.80
C PHE A 116 -10.90 29.59 -8.29
#